data_AF-A0A7C9EU72-F1
#
_entry.id   AF-A0A7C9EU72-F1
#
_cell.length_a   1.000
_cell.length_b   1.000
_cell.length_c   1.000
_cell.angle_alpha   90.00
_cell.angle_beta   90.00
_cell.angle_gamma   90.00
#
_symmetry.space_group_name_H-M   'P 1'
#
loop_
_entity.id
_entity.type
_entity.pdbx_description
1 polymer ?
#
loop_
_entity_poly.entity_id
_entity_poly.type
_entity_poly.pdbx_seq_one_letter_code
_entity_poly.pdbx_strand_id
1 'polypeptide(L)'
;WKKKDNIMAKLSMKLNLVLLNLTGTRILLPLFQAYCNVEGILKKVAALVDDGPCVTYVGEGGSGNFVKMVHNGIEYGDMQLISEAYDVLKHVGGLSNEELAAIFE
;
A
#
# COMPACT_ATOMS: atom_id res chain seq x y z
N TRP A 1 -12.51 -1.16 5.39
CA TRP A 1 -11.55 -1.68 4.40
C TRP A 1 -11.10 -0.64 3.36
N LYS A 2 -11.99 0.01 2.59
CA LYS A 2 -11.63 1.12 1.65
C LYS A 2 -10.78 2.28 2.25
N LYS A 3 -10.88 2.56 3.55
CA LYS A 3 -10.04 3.55 4.25
C LYS A 3 -8.65 3.03 4.67
N LYS A 4 -8.47 1.71 4.85
CA LYS A 4 -7.19 1.08 5.21
C LYS A 4 -6.25 1.01 4.00
N ASP A 5 -6.79 0.80 2.80
CA ASP A 5 -6.04 0.84 1.54
C ASP A 5 -5.31 2.19 1.35
N ASN A 6 -5.89 3.28 1.82
CA ASN A 6 -5.28 4.62 1.77
C ASN A 6 -4.07 4.77 2.71
N ILE A 7 -4.08 4.15 3.89
CA ILE A 7 -2.94 4.20 4.82
C ILE A 7 -1.78 3.37 4.29
N MET A 8 -2.07 2.18 3.74
CA MET A 8 -1.06 1.29 3.17
C MET A 8 -0.46 1.85 1.86
N ALA A 9 -1.29 2.49 1.02
CA ALA A 9 -0.81 3.25 -0.13
C ALA A 9 0.09 4.43 0.32
N LYS A 10 -0.28 5.14 1.40
CA LYS A 10 0.54 6.23 1.96
C LYS A 10 1.87 5.75 2.56
N LEU A 11 1.92 4.59 3.22
CA LEU A 11 3.16 4.04 3.78
C LEU A 11 4.15 3.65 2.67
N SER A 12 3.64 3.04 1.61
CA SER A 12 4.39 2.70 0.39
C SER A 12 4.95 3.94 -0.32
N MET A 13 4.17 5.04 -0.39
CA MET A 13 4.64 6.31 -0.98
C MET A 13 5.72 7.00 -0.12
N LYS A 14 5.64 6.94 1.22
CA LYS A 14 6.63 7.59 2.11
C LYS A 14 8.00 6.93 2.09
N LEU A 15 8.09 5.63 1.80
CA LEU A 15 9.37 4.91 1.75
C LEU A 15 10.25 5.35 0.56
N ASN A 16 9.65 5.87 -0.52
CA ASN A 16 10.37 6.27 -1.75
C ASN A 16 11.10 7.61 -1.66
N LEU A 17 10.75 8.48 -0.71
CA LEU A 17 11.39 9.81 -0.57
C LEU A 17 12.84 9.73 -0.04
N VAL A 18 13.27 8.59 0.52
CA VAL A 18 14.63 8.39 1.04
C VAL A 18 15.60 7.89 -0.05
N LEU A 19 15.12 7.26 -1.12
CA LEU A 19 15.97 6.61 -2.14
C LEU A 19 16.28 7.47 -3.37
N LEU A 20 15.60 8.60 -3.56
CA LEU A 20 15.73 9.46 -4.75
C LEU A 20 16.97 10.40 -4.74
N ASN A 21 17.75 10.44 -3.65
CA ASN A 21 18.86 11.40 -3.50
C ASN A 21 20.27 10.85 -3.81
N LEU A 22 20.43 9.60 -4.29
CA LEU A 22 21.77 8.96 -4.33
C LEU A 22 22.34 8.56 -5.70
N THR A 23 21.68 8.77 -6.84
CA THR A 23 22.27 8.35 -8.13
C THR A 23 22.11 9.37 -9.26
N GLY A 24 23.23 9.94 -9.71
CA GLY A 24 23.33 10.91 -10.80
C GLY A 24 22.87 10.35 -12.16
N THR A 25 21.67 10.73 -12.56
CA THR A 25 21.26 11.20 -13.90
C THR A 25 22.13 10.88 -15.12
N ARG A 26 22.04 9.63 -15.63
CA ARG A 26 22.18 9.37 -17.09
C ARG A 26 21.47 8.12 -17.63
N ILE A 27 21.06 7.18 -16.76
CA ILE A 27 20.29 5.97 -17.15
C ILE A 27 18.78 6.11 -16.86
N LEU A 28 18.37 7.14 -16.10
CA LEU A 28 17.00 7.41 -15.63
C LEU A 28 16.00 7.85 -16.71
N LEU A 29 16.46 8.33 -17.86
CA LEU A 29 15.61 8.98 -18.85
C LEU A 29 14.60 8.04 -19.55
N PRO A 30 14.97 6.83 -20.01
CA PRO A 30 14.07 5.99 -20.80
C PRO A 30 12.92 5.37 -19.99
N LEU A 31 13.19 4.95 -18.75
CA LEU A 31 12.20 4.27 -17.90
C LEU A 31 11.17 5.27 -17.34
N PHE A 32 11.63 6.47 -16.98
CA PHE A 32 10.72 7.54 -16.58
C PHE A 32 9.83 7.98 -17.75
N GLN A 33 10.39 8.05 -18.98
CA GLN A 33 9.60 8.38 -20.17
C GLN A 33 8.49 7.35 -20.43
N ALA A 34 8.75 6.06 -20.22
CA ALA A 34 7.73 5.02 -20.35
C ALA A 34 6.57 5.23 -19.35
N TYR A 35 6.87 5.62 -18.11
CA TYR A 35 5.84 6.00 -17.13
C TYR A 35 5.04 7.21 -17.60
N CYS A 36 5.70 8.29 -18.03
CA CYS A 36 5.03 9.50 -18.53
C CYS A 36 4.05 9.21 -19.69
N ASN A 37 4.40 8.28 -20.57
CA ASN A 37 3.54 7.91 -21.70
C ASN A 37 2.20 7.27 -21.27
N VAL A 38 2.15 6.62 -20.09
CA VAL A 38 0.95 5.95 -19.57
C VAL A 38 0.34 6.64 -18.34
N GLU A 39 1.04 7.61 -17.77
CA GLU A 39 0.67 8.31 -16.53
C GLU A 39 -0.77 8.86 -16.56
N GLY A 40 -1.18 9.46 -17.69
CA GLY A 40 -2.51 10.02 -17.84
C GLY A 40 -3.63 8.98 -17.71
N ILE A 41 -3.40 7.75 -18.17
CA ILE A 41 -4.35 6.64 -18.00
C ILE A 41 -4.31 6.15 -16.56
N LEU A 42 -3.10 5.93 -16.02
CA LEU A 42 -2.90 5.43 -14.67
C LEU A 42 -3.55 6.34 -13.62
N LYS A 43 -3.39 7.66 -13.72
CA LYS A 43 -4.01 8.64 -12.82
C LYS A 43 -5.53 8.64 -12.89
N LYS A 44 -6.13 8.36 -14.06
CA LYS A 44 -7.59 8.32 -14.24
C LYS A 44 -8.23 7.06 -13.67
N VAL A 45 -7.50 5.94 -13.66
CA VAL A 45 -8.01 4.66 -13.14
C VAL A 45 -7.64 4.39 -11.69
N ALA A 46 -6.65 5.11 -11.15
CA ALA A 46 -6.26 5.02 -9.75
C ALA A 46 -7.36 5.52 -8.81
N ALA A 47 -7.41 4.95 -7.60
CA ALA A 47 -8.25 5.47 -6.53
C ALA A 47 -7.85 6.91 -6.19
N LEU A 48 -8.84 7.77 -5.93
CA LEU A 48 -8.62 9.16 -5.52
C LEU A 48 -8.79 9.29 -4.01
N VAL A 49 -7.82 9.95 -3.39
CA VAL A 49 -7.82 10.31 -1.97
C VAL A 49 -7.59 11.81 -1.83
N ASP A 50 -7.71 12.36 -0.62
CA ASP A 50 -7.53 13.80 -0.39
C ASP A 50 -6.14 14.30 -0.85
N ASP A 51 -5.13 13.43 -0.81
CA ASP A 51 -3.75 13.73 -1.26
C ASP A 51 -3.54 13.53 -2.77
N GLY A 52 -4.56 13.12 -3.53
CA GLY A 52 -4.52 12.89 -4.98
C GLY A 52 -4.70 11.42 -5.41
N PRO A 53 -4.39 11.07 -6.67
CA PRO A 53 -4.50 9.70 -7.17
C PRO A 53 -3.45 8.78 -6.54
N CYS A 54 -3.84 7.56 -6.15
CA CYS A 54 -2.97 6.53 -5.59
C CYS A 54 -2.09 5.87 -6.67
N VAL A 55 -1.28 6.66 -7.35
CA VAL A 55 -0.27 6.19 -8.30
C VAL A 55 0.92 7.14 -8.32
N THR A 56 2.11 6.58 -8.39
CA THR A 56 3.36 7.34 -8.51
C THR A 56 4.39 6.54 -9.30
N TYR A 57 5.36 7.23 -9.88
CA TYR A 57 6.60 6.59 -10.28
C TYR A 57 7.36 6.16 -9.03
N VAL A 58 7.72 4.88 -8.95
CA VAL A 58 8.38 4.28 -7.78
C VAL A 58 9.91 4.30 -7.94
N GLY A 59 10.40 4.00 -9.14
CA GLY A 59 11.83 3.94 -9.44
C GLY A 59 12.11 3.09 -10.68
N GLU A 60 13.39 2.82 -10.94
CA GLU A 60 13.81 2.00 -12.08
C GLU A 60 13.58 0.50 -11.86
N GLY A 61 13.73 -0.28 -12.95
CA GLY A 61 13.73 -1.74 -12.92
C GLY A 61 12.46 -2.34 -12.32
N GLY A 62 12.63 -3.30 -11.40
CA GLY A 62 11.55 -4.00 -10.73
C GLY A 62 10.97 -3.29 -9.50
N SER A 63 11.27 -2.01 -9.29
CA SER A 63 10.89 -1.29 -8.06
C SER A 63 9.38 -1.33 -7.76
N GLY A 64 8.53 -1.16 -8.79
CA GLY A 64 7.08 -1.27 -8.64
C GLY A 64 6.62 -2.67 -8.20
N ASN A 65 7.22 -3.72 -8.77
CA ASN A 65 6.94 -5.11 -8.38
C ASN A 65 7.41 -5.40 -6.95
N PHE A 66 8.57 -4.85 -6.56
CA PHE A 66 9.10 -5.00 -5.21
C PHE A 66 8.17 -4.33 -4.17
N VAL A 67 7.73 -3.10 -4.45
CA VAL A 67 6.75 -2.41 -3.59
C VAL A 67 5.46 -3.20 -3.45
N LYS A 68 4.96 -3.81 -4.54
CA LYS A 68 3.77 -4.68 -4.48
C LYS A 68 4.02 -5.94 -3.66
N MET A 69 5.19 -6.56 -3.79
CA MET A 69 5.57 -7.72 -3.00
C MET A 69 5.56 -7.39 -1.50
N VAL A 70 6.14 -6.25 -1.12
CA VAL A 70 6.13 -5.77 0.28
C VAL A 70 4.72 -5.44 0.75
N HIS A 71 3.89 -4.79 -0.08
CA HIS A 71 2.49 -4.51 0.24
C HIS A 71 1.71 -5.80 0.55
N ASN A 72 1.86 -6.84 -0.27
CA ASN A 72 1.24 -8.13 0.01
C ASN A 72 1.77 -8.71 1.33
N GLY A 73 3.07 -8.61 1.61
CA GLY A 73 3.64 -9.05 2.88
C GLY A 73 3.03 -8.35 4.10
N ILE A 74 2.81 -7.04 4.01
CA ILE A 74 2.13 -6.25 5.04
C ILE A 74 0.66 -6.69 5.18
N GLU A 75 -0.03 -6.93 4.07
CA GLU A 75 -1.42 -7.39 4.06
C GLU A 75 -1.59 -8.73 4.79
N TYR A 76 -0.70 -9.70 4.54
CA TYR A 76 -0.70 -10.98 5.25
C TYR A 76 -0.47 -10.78 6.76
N GLY A 77 0.44 -9.89 7.15
CA GLY A 77 0.68 -9.55 8.56
C GLY A 77 -0.55 -8.95 9.23
N ASP A 78 -1.19 -7.98 8.57
CA ASP A 78 -2.42 -7.33 9.05
C ASP A 78 -3.56 -8.34 9.26
N MET A 79 -3.77 -9.23 8.28
CA MET A 79 -4.80 -10.27 8.39
C MET A 79 -4.52 -11.22 9.56
N GLN A 80 -3.26 -11.63 9.76
CA GLN A 80 -2.88 -12.51 10.86
C GLN A 80 -3.10 -11.84 12.21
N LEU A 81 -2.68 -10.57 12.37
CA LEU A 81 -2.86 -9.83 13.62
C LEU A 81 -4.34 -9.65 13.97
N ILE A 82 -5.19 -9.34 12.98
CA ILE A 82 -6.64 -9.23 13.19
C ILE A 82 -7.23 -10.59 13.55
N SER A 83 -6.79 -11.66 12.89
CA SER A 83 -7.25 -13.03 13.18
C SER A 83 -6.87 -13.48 14.58
N GLU A 84 -5.66 -13.20 15.04
CA GLU A 84 -5.21 -13.53 16.39
C GLU A 84 -5.93 -12.71 17.45
N ALA A 85 -6.16 -11.42 17.20
CA ALA A 85 -6.97 -10.59 18.09
C ALA A 85 -8.41 -11.12 18.21
N TYR A 86 -9.02 -11.50 17.08
CA TYR A 86 -10.33 -12.16 17.05
C TYR A 86 -10.31 -13.46 17.85
N ASP A 87 -9.31 -14.33 17.65
CA ASP A 87 -9.21 -15.63 18.31
C ASP A 87 -9.09 -15.51 19.83
N VAL A 88 -8.25 -14.58 20.31
CA VAL A 88 -8.11 -14.27 21.74
C VAL A 88 -9.42 -13.76 22.32
N LEU A 89 -10.06 -12.79 21.67
CA LEU A 89 -11.33 -12.23 22.15
C LEU A 89 -12.46 -13.28 22.16
N LYS A 90 -12.48 -14.18 21.18
CA LYS A 90 -13.48 -15.25 21.06
C LYS A 90 -13.29 -16.33 22.13
N HIS A 91 -12.10 -16.90 22.23
CA HIS A 91 -11.87 -18.10 23.02
C HIS A 91 -11.42 -17.80 24.45
N VAL A 92 -10.62 -16.75 24.65
CA VAL A 92 -10.19 -16.31 25.99
C VAL A 92 -11.19 -15.33 26.58
N GLY A 93 -11.66 -14.38 25.77
CA GLY A 93 -12.64 -13.37 26.18
C GLY A 93 -14.09 -13.86 26.25
N GLY A 94 -14.41 -15.00 25.60
CA GLY A 94 -15.75 -15.60 25.62
C GLY A 94 -16.81 -14.82 24.83
N LEU A 95 -16.39 -13.90 23.95
CA LEU A 95 -17.30 -13.00 23.24
C LEU A 95 -18.10 -13.71 22.14
N SER A 96 -19.34 -13.28 21.94
CA SER A 96 -20.18 -13.69 20.79
C SER A 96 -19.69 -13.04 19.48
N ASN A 97 -20.15 -13.54 18.33
CA ASN A 97 -19.73 -12.95 17.06
C ASN A 97 -20.34 -11.55 16.85
N GLU A 98 -21.50 -11.31 17.43
CA GLU A 98 -22.19 -10.03 17.43
C GLU A 98 -21.40 -8.98 18.22
N GLU A 99 -20.89 -9.33 19.40
CA GLU A 99 -20.02 -8.45 20.19
C GLU A 99 -18.69 -8.17 19.50
N LEU A 100 -18.08 -9.20 18.88
CA LEU A 100 -16.85 -9.03 18.12
C LEU A 100 -17.05 -8.11 16.91
N ALA A 101 -18.16 -8.24 16.19
CA ALA A 101 -18.48 -7.35 15.09
C ALA A 101 -18.61 -5.89 15.57
N ALA A 102 -19.27 -5.65 16.70
CA ALA A 102 -19.39 -4.32 17.29
C ALA A 102 -18.04 -3.75 17.77
N ILE A 103 -17.09 -4.59 18.19
CA ILE A 103 -15.74 -4.16 18.57
C ILE A 103 -14.91 -3.73 17.35
N PHE A 104 -15.11 -4.36 16.19
CA PHE A 104 -14.32 -4.11 14.97
C PHE A 104 -14.93 -3.12 13.95
N GLU A 105 -16.14 -2.60 14.19
CA GLU A 105 -16.75 -1.51 13.41
C GLU A 105 -16.01 -0.16 13.55
#